data_AF-X1SUN1-F1
#
_entry.id   AF-X1SUN1-F1
#
_cell.length_a   1.000
_cell.length_b   1.000
_cell.length_c   1.000
_cell.angle_alpha   90.00
_cell.angle_beta   90.00
_cell.angle_gamma   90.00
#
_symmetry.space_group_name_H-M   'P 1'
#
loop_
_entity.id
_entity.type
_entity.pdbx_description
1 polymer ?
#
loop_
_entity_poly.entity_id
_entity_poly.type
_entity_poly.pdbx_seq_one_letter_code
_entity_poly.pdbx_strand_id
1 'polypeptide(L)'
;LDIDLNELEEKKKALYDDRTLKGRELKTAQALVKEIPAEAPDLPDKEISVSELSASLMNASQRSSLRESQSRGIGDSEKEIEQIEEEIRDHEQAIQTLKLQLPAAKKELTKRIKDLKAIPEIDTAPIQEQIDEAEAINTRIRDRNENKTNIKRAAGFQFQYDTLAKKIEKLDESKAKALSNAQMPIKGLGIDEDGITFNGKPFSQIGSANQLKVSLAIAMAMNPTLKVIRISDG
;
A
#
# COMPACT_ATOMS: atom_id res chain seq x y z
N LEU A 1 10.56 150.81 16.32
CA LEU A 1 10.69 149.41 15.87
C LEU A 1 11.43 148.70 16.99
N ASP A 2 10.67 148.03 17.85
CA ASP A 2 11.14 147.39 19.08
C ASP A 2 11.44 145.91 18.78
N ILE A 3 12.36 145.71 17.85
CA ILE A 3 12.80 144.39 17.42
C ILE A 3 14.28 144.35 17.72
N ASP A 4 14.66 143.51 18.67
CA ASP A 4 16.06 143.24 18.96
C ASP A 4 16.65 142.49 17.76
N LEU A 5 17.35 143.26 16.93
CA LEU A 5 18.01 142.77 15.72
C LEU A 5 19.02 141.67 16.06
N ASN A 6 19.58 141.66 17.28
CA ASN A 6 20.53 140.64 17.71
C ASN A 6 19.84 139.28 17.94
N GLU A 7 18.65 139.23 18.55
CA GLU A 7 17.91 137.97 18.69
C GLU A 7 17.49 137.36 17.35
N LEU A 8 17.13 138.21 16.37
CA LEU A 8 16.82 137.77 15.01
C LEU A 8 18.06 137.24 14.30
N GLU A 9 19.22 137.86 14.50
CA GLU A 9 20.49 137.36 13.95
C GLU A 9 20.94 136.05 14.59
N GLU A 10 20.75 135.88 15.90
CA GLU A 10 21.03 134.61 16.58
C GLU A 10 20.09 133.49 16.14
N LYS A 11 18.78 133.75 16.02
CA LYS A 11 17.82 132.77 15.46
C LYS A 11 18.14 132.44 14.01
N LYS A 12 18.54 133.43 13.21
CA LYS A 12 18.95 133.21 11.82
C LYS A 12 20.23 132.37 11.73
N LYS A 13 21.19 132.60 12.63
CA LYS A 13 22.42 131.80 12.74
C LYS A 13 22.10 130.35 13.15
N ALA A 14 21.26 130.16 14.15
CA ALA A 14 20.82 128.83 14.58
C ALA A 14 20.07 128.07 13.47
N LEU A 15 19.15 128.72 12.75
CA LEU A 15 18.47 128.14 11.59
C LEU A 15 19.43 127.85 10.42
N TYR A 16 20.49 128.66 10.25
CA TYR A 16 21.51 128.43 9.24
C TYR A 16 22.39 127.22 9.60
N ASP A 17 22.78 127.09 10.86
CA ASP A 17 23.55 125.97 11.38
C ASP A 17 22.73 124.66 11.30
N ASP A 18 21.45 124.70 11.70
CA ASP A 18 20.52 123.58 11.58
C ASP A 18 20.28 123.19 10.11
N ARG A 19 20.06 124.16 9.23
CA ARG A 19 19.98 123.93 7.77
C ARG A 19 21.27 123.31 7.23
N THR A 20 22.43 123.72 7.73
CA THR A 20 23.72 123.19 7.28
C THR A 20 23.88 121.72 7.72
N LEU A 21 23.48 121.38 8.94
CA LEU A 21 23.42 120.01 9.45
C LEU A 21 22.43 119.15 8.65
N LYS A 22 21.17 119.60 8.53
CA LYS A 22 20.13 118.91 7.74
C LYS A 22 20.52 118.77 6.27
N GLY A 23 21.23 119.74 5.72
CA GLY A 23 21.77 119.67 4.36
C GLY A 23 22.87 118.62 4.19
N ARG A 24 23.70 118.39 5.23
CA ARG A 24 24.67 117.28 5.24
C ARG A 24 23.98 115.93 5.38
N GLU A 25 23.02 115.80 6.31
CA GLU A 25 22.21 114.59 6.49
C GLU A 25 21.45 114.22 5.21
N LEU A 26 20.84 115.20 4.54
CA LEU A 26 20.16 115.00 3.26
C LEU A 26 21.11 114.49 2.18
N LYS A 27 22.32 115.06 2.07
CA LYS A 27 23.32 114.61 1.10
C LYS A 27 23.76 113.17 1.38
N THR A 28 23.96 112.80 2.65
CA THR A 28 24.27 111.43 3.06
C THR A 28 23.13 110.48 2.70
N ALA A 29 21.89 110.85 3.00
CA ALA A 29 20.71 110.05 2.64
C ALA A 29 20.55 109.90 1.12
N GLN A 30 20.77 110.96 0.34
CA GLN A 30 20.73 110.92 -1.12
C GLN A 30 21.85 110.07 -1.73
N ALA A 31 23.04 110.06 -1.12
CA ALA A 31 24.14 109.19 -1.55
C ALA A 31 23.80 107.71 -1.30
N LEU A 32 23.27 107.39 -0.12
CA LEU A 32 22.82 106.03 0.21
C LEU A 32 21.71 105.54 -0.75
N VAL A 33 20.75 106.41 -1.10
CA VAL A 33 19.70 106.07 -2.09
C VAL A 33 20.28 105.83 -3.48
N LYS A 34 21.31 106.58 -3.90
CA LYS A 34 21.96 106.39 -5.21
C LYS A 34 22.81 105.12 -5.29
N GLU A 35 23.31 104.62 -4.15
CA GLU A 35 24.02 103.33 -4.09
C GLU A 35 23.07 102.14 -4.18
N ILE A 36 21.81 102.30 -3.76
CA ILE A 36 20.78 101.27 -3.91
C ILE A 36 20.38 101.19 -5.39
N PRO A 37 20.42 99.99 -6.02
CA PRO A 37 19.94 99.81 -7.39
C PRO A 37 18.50 100.32 -7.55
N ALA A 38 18.19 100.86 -8.74
CA ALA A 38 16.84 101.31 -9.03
C ALA A 38 15.82 100.18 -8.76
N GLU A 39 14.74 100.53 -8.06
CA GLU A 39 13.67 99.61 -7.72
C GLU A 39 13.08 98.98 -8.98
N ALA A 40 12.85 97.67 -8.95
CA ALA A 40 12.17 97.00 -10.05
C ALA A 40 10.70 97.47 -10.10
N PRO A 41 10.14 97.71 -11.30
CA PRO A 41 8.85 98.41 -11.46
C PRO A 41 7.63 97.69 -10.85
N ASP A 42 7.76 96.40 -10.49
CA ASP A 42 6.64 95.55 -10.05
C ASP A 42 6.90 94.87 -8.68
N LEU A 43 7.72 95.48 -7.80
CA LEU A 43 7.93 94.97 -6.45
C LEU A 43 6.69 95.21 -5.57
N PRO A 44 6.23 94.23 -4.78
CA PRO A 44 5.17 94.45 -3.81
C PRO A 44 5.62 95.37 -2.66
N ASP A 45 4.73 96.23 -2.18
CA ASP A 45 4.98 97.15 -1.06
C ASP A 45 5.30 96.45 0.28
N LYS A 46 5.05 95.14 0.37
CA LYS A 46 5.31 94.31 1.55
C LYS A 46 6.12 93.08 1.16
N GLU A 47 7.06 92.71 2.02
CA GLU A 47 7.84 91.48 1.86
C GLU A 47 6.93 90.26 1.75
N ILE A 48 7.21 89.39 0.77
CA ILE A 48 6.49 88.13 0.59
C ILE A 48 7.00 87.13 1.63
N SER A 49 6.08 86.62 2.46
CA SER A 49 6.42 85.64 3.48
C SER A 49 6.70 84.26 2.90
N VAL A 50 7.98 83.89 2.85
CA VAL A 50 8.41 82.54 2.42
C VAL A 50 7.86 81.45 3.35
N SER A 51 7.66 81.75 4.64
CA SER A 51 7.10 80.80 5.60
C SER A 51 5.62 80.49 5.32
N GLU A 52 4.82 81.49 4.95
CA GLU A 52 3.42 81.31 4.53
C GLU A 52 3.32 80.50 3.23
N LEU A 53 4.18 80.81 2.25
CA LEU A 53 4.24 80.04 1.00
C LEU A 53 4.66 78.59 1.24
N SER A 54 5.62 78.36 2.14
CA SER A 54 6.07 77.02 2.51
C SER A 54 4.97 76.22 3.22
N ALA A 55 4.22 76.85 4.13
CA ALA A 55 3.07 76.24 4.78
C ALA A 55 1.95 75.92 3.77
N SER A 56 1.70 76.82 2.82
CA SER A 56 0.73 76.60 1.74
C SER A 56 1.16 75.42 0.84
N LEU A 57 2.43 75.34 0.45
CA LEU A 57 2.99 74.24 -0.34
C LEU A 57 2.87 72.89 0.39
N MET A 58 3.17 72.86 1.69
CA MET A 58 3.05 71.64 2.50
C MET A 58 1.61 71.15 2.61
N ASN A 59 0.65 72.06 2.80
CA ASN A 59 -0.78 71.72 2.81
C ASN A 59 -1.26 71.21 1.44
N ALA A 60 -0.83 71.87 0.36
CA ALA A 60 -1.18 71.48 -1.00
C ALA A 60 -0.61 70.09 -1.36
N SER A 61 0.64 69.81 -0.99
CA SER A 61 1.28 68.52 -1.26
C SER A 61 0.60 67.38 -0.49
N GLN A 62 0.24 67.60 0.79
CA GLN A 62 -0.52 66.63 1.57
C GLN A 62 -1.87 66.31 0.94
N ARG A 63 -2.63 67.34 0.52
CA ARG A 63 -3.91 67.16 -0.17
C ARG A 63 -3.76 66.43 -1.50
N SER A 64 -2.71 66.75 -2.26
CA SER A 64 -2.40 66.08 -3.53
C SER A 64 -2.09 64.60 -3.29
N SER A 65 -1.28 64.27 -2.30
CA SER A 65 -0.95 62.89 -1.94
C SER A 65 -2.18 62.10 -1.50
N LEU A 66 -3.06 62.70 -0.69
CA LEU A 66 -4.31 62.07 -0.27
C LEU A 66 -5.23 61.82 -1.48
N ARG A 67 -5.34 62.79 -2.39
CA ARG A 67 -6.13 62.63 -3.62
C ARG A 67 -5.59 61.48 -4.47
N GLU A 68 -4.28 61.39 -4.64
CA GLU A 68 -3.64 60.32 -5.41
C GLU A 68 -3.86 58.94 -4.76
N SER A 69 -3.76 58.84 -3.42
CA SER A 69 -4.05 57.58 -2.72
C SER A 69 -5.52 57.18 -2.85
N GLN A 70 -6.44 58.13 -2.74
CA GLN A 70 -7.87 57.88 -2.94
C GLN A 70 -8.17 57.46 -4.38
N SER A 71 -7.56 58.11 -5.36
CA SER A 71 -7.71 57.75 -6.78
C SER A 71 -7.21 56.34 -7.08
N ARG A 72 -6.10 55.92 -6.47
CA ARG A 72 -5.64 54.52 -6.56
C ARG A 72 -6.62 53.55 -5.91
N GLY A 73 -7.07 53.87 -4.69
CA GLY A 73 -8.04 53.04 -3.97
C GLY A 73 -9.34 52.82 -4.73
N ILE A 74 -9.85 53.85 -5.43
CA ILE A 74 -11.03 53.72 -6.30
C ILE A 74 -10.78 52.69 -7.41
N GLY A 75 -9.66 52.78 -8.12
CA GLY A 75 -9.35 51.85 -9.21
C GLY A 75 -9.13 50.41 -8.72
N ASP A 76 -8.60 50.22 -7.52
CA ASP A 76 -8.47 48.89 -6.90
C ASP A 76 -9.84 48.33 -6.51
N SER A 77 -10.72 49.14 -5.92
CA SER A 77 -12.09 48.73 -5.62
C SER A 77 -12.93 48.44 -6.86
N GLU A 78 -12.75 49.19 -7.95
CA GLU A 78 -13.43 48.90 -9.24
C GLU A 78 -13.05 47.52 -9.78
N LYS A 79 -11.77 47.15 -9.72
CA LYS A 79 -11.30 45.81 -10.13
C LYS A 79 -11.83 44.72 -9.22
N GLU A 80 -11.87 44.95 -7.91
CA GLU A 80 -12.43 44.00 -6.94
C GLU A 80 -13.92 43.74 -7.21
N ILE A 81 -14.68 44.81 -7.52
CA ILE A 81 -16.09 44.69 -7.93
C ILE A 81 -16.22 43.85 -9.20
N GLU A 82 -15.44 44.14 -10.24
CA GLU A 82 -15.50 43.40 -11.51
C GLU A 82 -15.21 41.90 -11.31
N GLN A 83 -14.22 41.57 -10.47
CA GLN A 83 -13.90 40.18 -10.11
C GLN A 83 -15.06 39.50 -9.38
N ILE A 84 -15.64 40.15 -8.37
CA ILE A 84 -16.79 39.60 -7.64
C ILE A 84 -17.98 39.38 -8.57
N GLU A 85 -18.25 40.32 -9.48
CA GLU A 85 -19.34 40.17 -10.45
C GLU A 85 -19.12 39.00 -11.42
N GLU A 86 -17.88 38.71 -11.80
CA GLU A 86 -17.53 37.52 -12.59
C GLU A 86 -17.77 36.23 -11.82
N GLU A 87 -17.30 36.16 -10.56
CA GLU A 87 -17.54 35.00 -9.69
C GLU A 87 -19.03 34.73 -9.47
N ILE A 88 -19.84 35.79 -9.30
CA ILE A 88 -21.29 35.69 -9.19
C ILE A 88 -21.88 35.03 -10.45
N ARG A 89 -21.49 35.48 -11.65
CA ARG A 89 -21.98 34.91 -12.91
C ARG A 89 -21.63 33.43 -13.04
N ASP A 90 -20.41 33.05 -12.69
CA ASP A 90 -19.95 31.66 -12.77
C ASP A 90 -20.73 30.76 -11.79
N HIS A 91 -20.95 31.23 -10.57
CA HIS A 91 -21.75 30.51 -9.58
C HIS A 91 -23.22 30.39 -10.00
N GLU A 92 -23.80 31.42 -10.60
CA GLU A 92 -25.15 31.35 -11.16
C GLU A 92 -25.28 30.29 -12.26
N GLN A 93 -24.30 30.19 -13.17
CA GLN A 93 -24.26 29.15 -14.21
C GLN A 93 -24.12 27.74 -13.61
N ALA A 94 -23.29 27.58 -12.59
CA ALA A 94 -23.14 26.31 -11.87
C ALA A 94 -24.46 25.89 -11.20
N ILE A 95 -25.15 26.83 -10.55
CA ILE A 95 -26.46 26.59 -9.93
C ILE A 95 -27.49 26.17 -10.98
N GLN A 96 -27.53 26.83 -12.15
CA GLN A 96 -28.43 26.46 -13.23
C GLN A 96 -28.15 25.03 -13.72
N THR A 97 -26.88 24.67 -13.92
CA THR A 97 -26.47 23.33 -14.31
C THR A 97 -26.94 22.27 -13.31
N LEU A 98 -26.72 22.50 -12.01
CA LEU A 98 -27.16 21.58 -10.95
C LEU A 98 -28.69 21.46 -10.89
N LYS A 99 -29.42 22.56 -11.10
CA LYS A 99 -30.89 22.55 -11.19
C LYS A 99 -31.39 21.69 -12.36
N LEU A 100 -30.67 21.62 -13.47
CA LEU A 100 -31.00 20.75 -14.60
C LEU A 100 -30.68 19.27 -14.33
N GLN A 101 -29.64 18.99 -13.56
CA GLN A 101 -29.25 17.61 -13.21
C GLN A 101 -30.14 16.99 -12.11
N LEU A 102 -30.61 17.80 -11.16
CA LEU A 102 -31.38 17.34 -10.00
C LEU A 102 -32.63 16.48 -10.36
N PRO A 103 -33.47 16.84 -11.35
CA PRO A 103 -34.61 16.02 -11.74
C PRO A 103 -34.21 14.64 -12.25
N ALA A 104 -33.12 14.53 -13.01
CA ALA A 104 -32.62 13.24 -13.51
C ALA A 104 -32.16 12.35 -12.37
N ALA A 105 -31.40 12.90 -11.42
CA ALA A 105 -30.98 12.17 -10.22
C ALA A 105 -32.17 11.70 -9.37
N LYS A 106 -33.18 12.56 -9.17
CA LYS A 106 -34.42 12.18 -8.46
C LYS A 106 -35.17 11.07 -9.17
N LYS A 107 -35.30 11.14 -10.49
CA LYS A 107 -35.94 10.10 -11.31
C LYS A 107 -35.22 8.76 -11.18
N GLU A 108 -33.90 8.78 -11.23
CA GLU A 108 -33.07 7.57 -11.07
C GLU A 108 -33.21 6.97 -9.66
N LEU A 109 -33.23 7.80 -8.62
CA LEU A 109 -33.51 7.34 -7.25
C LEU A 109 -34.88 6.67 -7.15
N THR A 110 -35.94 7.30 -7.69
CA THR A 110 -37.28 6.72 -7.69
C THR A 110 -37.32 5.38 -8.42
N LYS A 111 -36.62 5.27 -9.56
CA LYS A 111 -36.49 4.02 -10.30
C LYS A 111 -35.81 2.94 -9.44
N ARG A 112 -34.66 3.25 -8.83
CA ARG A 112 -33.94 2.30 -7.95
C ARG A 112 -34.76 1.83 -6.77
N ILE A 113 -35.54 2.72 -6.15
CA ILE A 113 -36.45 2.35 -5.06
C ILE A 113 -37.53 1.39 -5.57
N LYS A 114 -38.09 1.65 -6.76
CA LYS A 114 -39.09 0.76 -7.36
C LYS A 114 -38.49 -0.61 -7.70
N ASP A 115 -37.31 -0.61 -8.32
CA ASP A 115 -36.60 -1.84 -8.70
C ASP A 115 -36.25 -2.67 -7.46
N LEU A 116 -35.77 -2.03 -6.38
CA LEU A 116 -35.50 -2.69 -5.10
C LEU A 116 -36.76 -3.33 -4.50
N LYS A 117 -37.89 -2.62 -4.49
CA LYS A 117 -39.17 -3.15 -3.98
C LYS A 117 -39.72 -4.31 -4.81
N ALA A 118 -39.33 -4.40 -6.08
CA ALA A 118 -39.73 -5.50 -6.95
C ALA A 118 -38.88 -6.77 -6.74
N ILE A 119 -37.74 -6.66 -6.06
CA ILE A 119 -36.91 -7.81 -5.67
C ILE A 119 -37.50 -8.37 -4.37
N PRO A 120 -38.08 -9.60 -4.39
CA PRO A 120 -38.55 -10.21 -3.17
C PRO A 120 -37.36 -10.50 -2.26
N GLU A 121 -37.54 -10.28 -0.95
CA GLU A 121 -36.59 -10.75 0.04
C GLU A 121 -36.67 -12.27 0.09
N ILE A 122 -35.56 -12.93 -0.22
CA ILE A 122 -35.45 -14.39 -0.22
C ILE A 122 -34.65 -14.77 1.01
N ASP A 123 -35.29 -15.52 1.91
CA ASP A 123 -34.58 -16.17 3.00
C ASP A 123 -33.72 -17.30 2.45
N THR A 124 -32.40 -17.17 2.61
CA THR A 124 -31.42 -18.14 2.13
C THR A 124 -31.12 -19.22 3.18
N ALA A 125 -31.58 -19.08 4.42
CA ALA A 125 -31.31 -20.06 5.48
C ALA A 125 -31.80 -21.49 5.12
N PRO A 126 -33.00 -21.69 4.56
CA PRO A 126 -33.44 -23.02 4.16
C PRO A 126 -32.59 -23.65 3.04
N ILE A 127 -32.04 -22.82 2.14
CA ILE A 127 -31.15 -23.29 1.08
C ILE A 127 -29.82 -23.75 1.68
N GLN A 128 -29.30 -23.01 2.66
CA GLN A 128 -28.09 -23.40 3.37
C GLN A 128 -28.28 -24.71 4.14
N GLU A 129 -29.41 -24.88 4.85
CA GLU A 129 -29.73 -26.13 5.54
C GLU A 129 -29.79 -27.33 4.58
N GLN A 130 -30.38 -27.14 3.38
CA GLN A 130 -30.39 -28.18 2.35
C GLN A 130 -28.99 -28.53 1.84
N ILE A 131 -28.10 -27.55 1.70
CA ILE A 131 -26.71 -27.79 1.31
C ILE A 131 -25.99 -28.61 2.38
N ASP A 132 -26.10 -28.22 3.65
CA ASP A 132 -25.44 -28.89 4.76
C ASP A 132 -25.95 -30.35 4.91
N GLU A 133 -27.26 -30.56 4.77
CA GLU A 133 -27.85 -31.90 4.77
C GLU A 133 -27.34 -32.73 3.58
N ALA A 134 -27.27 -32.15 2.38
CA ALA A 134 -26.77 -32.82 1.19
C ALA A 134 -25.29 -33.22 1.35
N GLU A 135 -24.44 -32.39 1.96
CA GLU A 135 -23.05 -32.72 2.24
C GLU A 135 -22.91 -33.89 3.22
N ALA A 136 -23.73 -33.90 4.29
CA ALA A 136 -23.76 -35.00 5.24
C ALA A 136 -24.21 -36.32 4.58
N ILE A 137 -25.24 -36.26 3.74
CA ILE A 137 -25.71 -37.42 2.96
C ILE A 137 -24.62 -37.91 2.00
N ASN A 138 -23.99 -36.99 1.26
CA ASN A 138 -22.97 -37.32 0.28
C ASN A 138 -21.73 -37.96 0.91
N THR A 139 -21.32 -37.48 2.09
CA THR A 139 -20.23 -38.10 2.87
C THR A 139 -20.55 -39.56 3.20
N ARG A 140 -21.75 -39.82 3.73
CA ARG A 140 -22.20 -41.20 4.03
C ARG A 140 -22.26 -42.09 2.78
N ILE A 141 -22.62 -41.51 1.62
CA ILE A 141 -22.63 -42.24 0.35
C ILE A 141 -21.21 -42.60 -0.09
N ARG A 142 -20.23 -41.68 0.05
CA ARG A 142 -18.82 -41.95 -0.25
C ARG A 142 -18.28 -43.09 0.61
N ASP A 143 -18.49 -43.05 1.93
CA ASP A 143 -18.06 -44.10 2.87
C ASP A 143 -18.70 -45.44 2.53
N ARG A 144 -20.00 -45.46 2.20
CA ARG A 144 -20.70 -46.68 1.77
C ARG A 144 -20.08 -47.26 0.49
N ASN A 145 -19.77 -46.42 -0.48
CA ASN A 145 -19.20 -46.86 -1.75
C ASN A 145 -17.76 -47.39 -1.58
N GLU A 146 -16.97 -46.74 -0.73
CA GLU A 146 -15.65 -47.22 -0.35
C GLU A 146 -15.74 -48.57 0.35
N ASN A 147 -16.61 -48.70 1.35
CA ASN A 147 -16.85 -49.98 2.04
C ASN A 147 -17.28 -51.09 1.08
N LYS A 148 -18.19 -50.82 0.15
CA LYS A 148 -18.57 -51.79 -0.90
C LYS A 148 -17.37 -52.24 -1.74
N THR A 149 -16.47 -51.33 -2.06
CA THR A 149 -15.24 -51.64 -2.82
C THR A 149 -14.30 -52.50 -1.99
N ASN A 150 -14.11 -52.17 -0.72
CA ASN A 150 -13.24 -52.92 0.20
C ASN A 150 -13.80 -54.32 0.49
N ILE A 151 -15.12 -54.48 0.65
CA ILE A 151 -15.76 -55.79 0.80
C ILE A 151 -15.50 -56.67 -0.42
N LYS A 152 -15.64 -56.13 -1.64
CA LYS A 152 -15.33 -56.88 -2.87
C LYS A 152 -13.85 -57.30 -2.94
N ARG A 153 -12.93 -56.41 -2.55
CA ARG A 153 -11.49 -56.72 -2.49
C ARG A 153 -11.20 -57.82 -1.46
N ALA A 154 -11.77 -57.71 -0.26
CA ALA A 154 -11.62 -58.71 0.80
C ALA A 154 -12.13 -60.09 0.36
N ALA A 155 -13.31 -60.15 -0.28
CA ALA A 155 -13.83 -61.41 -0.86
C ALA A 155 -12.89 -62.00 -1.93
N GLY A 156 -12.29 -61.14 -2.77
CA GLY A 156 -11.28 -61.55 -3.76
C GLY A 156 -10.01 -62.13 -3.10
N PHE A 157 -9.49 -61.49 -2.06
CA PHE A 157 -8.35 -62.01 -1.31
C PHE A 157 -8.67 -63.30 -0.56
N GLN A 158 -9.86 -63.42 0.03
CA GLN A 158 -10.30 -64.65 0.67
C GLN A 158 -10.31 -65.82 -0.32
N PHE A 159 -10.86 -65.60 -1.52
CA PHE A 159 -10.86 -66.63 -2.57
C PHE A 159 -9.43 -67.04 -2.99
N GLN A 160 -8.52 -66.07 -3.11
CA GLN A 160 -7.10 -66.36 -3.42
C GLN A 160 -6.42 -67.14 -2.30
N TYR A 161 -6.64 -66.75 -1.05
CA TYR A 161 -6.13 -67.43 0.14
C TYR A 161 -6.60 -68.89 0.16
N ASP A 162 -7.91 -69.14 0.03
CA ASP A 162 -8.49 -70.49 0.04
C ASP A 162 -7.95 -71.34 -1.12
N THR A 163 -7.73 -70.73 -2.29
CA THR A 163 -7.15 -71.40 -3.45
C THR A 163 -5.68 -71.79 -3.23
N LEU A 164 -4.88 -70.90 -2.64
CA LEU A 164 -3.48 -71.17 -2.32
C LEU A 164 -3.36 -72.24 -1.23
N ALA A 165 -4.18 -72.17 -0.18
CA ALA A 165 -4.24 -73.19 0.87
C ALA A 165 -4.49 -74.59 0.30
N LYS A 166 -5.48 -74.74 -0.59
CA LYS A 166 -5.76 -76.01 -1.28
C LYS A 166 -4.62 -76.47 -2.19
N LYS A 167 -3.86 -75.55 -2.80
CA LYS A 167 -2.70 -75.90 -3.63
C LYS A 167 -1.54 -76.40 -2.76
N ILE A 168 -1.31 -75.77 -1.61
CA ILE A 168 -0.30 -76.19 -0.64
C ILE A 168 -0.64 -77.59 -0.13
N GLU A 169 -1.88 -77.83 0.31
CA GLU A 169 -2.34 -79.14 0.76
C GLU A 169 -2.11 -80.24 -0.30
N LYS A 170 -2.43 -79.97 -1.56
CA LYS A 170 -2.15 -80.91 -2.67
C LYS A 170 -0.66 -81.15 -2.91
N LEU A 171 0.18 -80.13 -2.75
CA LEU A 171 1.63 -80.27 -2.89
C LEU A 171 2.21 -81.09 -1.73
N ASP A 172 1.74 -80.86 -0.51
CA ASP A 172 2.15 -81.62 0.68
C ASP A 172 1.74 -83.09 0.56
N GLU A 173 0.51 -83.37 0.11
CA GLU A 173 0.07 -84.74 -0.21
C GLU A 173 0.92 -85.39 -1.30
N SER A 174 1.26 -84.63 -2.36
CA SER A 174 2.07 -85.12 -3.48
C SER A 174 3.52 -85.41 -3.03
N LYS A 175 4.09 -84.54 -2.20
CA LYS A 175 5.41 -84.70 -1.57
C LYS A 175 5.43 -85.94 -0.69
N ALA A 176 4.43 -86.12 0.18
CA ALA A 176 4.31 -87.30 1.04
C ALA A 176 4.20 -88.60 0.23
N LYS A 177 3.39 -88.61 -0.84
CA LYS A 177 3.28 -89.76 -1.75
C LYS A 177 4.60 -90.04 -2.48
N ALA A 178 5.30 -89.02 -2.96
CA ALA A 178 6.58 -89.17 -3.65
C ALA A 178 7.65 -89.75 -2.72
N LEU A 179 7.73 -89.26 -1.48
CA LEU A 179 8.66 -89.79 -0.48
C LEU A 179 8.33 -91.25 -0.09
N SER A 180 7.05 -91.59 0.07
CA SER A 180 6.64 -92.96 0.39
C SER A 180 6.84 -93.96 -0.76
N ASN A 181 6.72 -93.51 -2.02
CA ASN A 181 6.86 -94.37 -3.19
C ASN A 181 8.27 -94.39 -3.79
N ALA A 182 9.20 -93.60 -3.25
CA ALA A 182 10.58 -93.58 -3.71
C ALA A 182 11.23 -94.96 -3.47
N GLN A 183 11.70 -95.59 -4.55
CA GLN A 183 12.46 -96.83 -4.44
C GLN A 183 13.83 -96.53 -3.84
N MET A 184 14.01 -96.91 -2.59
CA MET A 184 15.27 -96.69 -1.88
C MET A 184 16.29 -97.75 -2.33
N PRO A 185 17.56 -97.36 -2.57
CA PRO A 185 18.59 -98.25 -3.12
C PRO A 185 18.88 -99.47 -2.25
N ILE A 186 18.56 -99.40 -0.96
CA ILE A 186 18.71 -100.50 -0.01
C ILE A 186 17.48 -100.64 0.89
N LYS A 187 17.20 -101.87 1.31
CA LYS A 187 16.09 -102.17 2.22
C LYS A 187 16.33 -101.53 3.59
N GLY A 188 15.34 -100.82 4.10
CA GLY A 188 15.40 -100.15 5.41
C GLY A 188 15.83 -98.69 5.37
N LEU A 189 16.30 -98.16 4.24
CA LEU A 189 16.54 -96.72 4.07
C LEU A 189 15.22 -96.00 3.77
N GLY A 190 15.04 -94.81 4.33
CA GLY A 190 13.87 -93.94 4.13
C GLY A 190 14.28 -92.47 4.16
N ILE A 191 13.34 -91.58 3.81
CA ILE A 191 13.49 -90.13 3.94
C ILE A 191 12.22 -89.61 4.61
N ASP A 192 12.38 -88.80 5.65
CA ASP A 192 11.29 -88.09 6.33
C ASP A 192 11.49 -86.56 6.26
N GLU A 193 10.73 -85.81 7.05
CA GLU A 193 10.79 -84.33 7.06
C GLU A 193 12.12 -83.79 7.60
N ASP A 194 12.82 -84.53 8.45
CA ASP A 194 14.06 -84.12 9.12
C ASP A 194 15.32 -84.65 8.41
N GLY A 195 15.18 -85.62 7.50
CA GLY A 195 16.25 -86.06 6.60
C GLY A 195 16.21 -87.54 6.26
N ILE A 196 17.39 -88.15 6.13
CA ILE A 196 17.53 -89.57 5.78
C ILE A 196 17.38 -90.43 7.04
N THR A 197 16.59 -91.50 6.97
CA THR A 197 16.40 -92.48 8.04
C THR A 197 16.86 -93.87 7.62
N PHE A 198 17.29 -94.69 8.58
CA PHE A 198 17.58 -96.11 8.38
C PHE A 198 16.91 -96.94 9.47
N ASN A 199 16.03 -97.87 9.06
CA ASN A 199 15.15 -98.68 9.91
C ASN A 199 14.36 -97.85 10.94
N GLY A 200 13.82 -96.70 10.51
CA GLY A 200 12.98 -95.84 11.34
C GLY A 200 13.74 -94.98 12.36
N LYS A 201 15.07 -94.90 12.27
CA LYS A 201 15.90 -93.99 13.07
C LYS A 201 16.63 -92.99 12.18
N PRO A 202 16.83 -91.74 12.60
CA PRO A 202 17.65 -90.78 11.85
C PRO A 202 19.02 -91.37 11.52
N PHE A 203 19.44 -91.24 10.27
CA PHE A 203 20.71 -91.81 9.81
C PHE A 203 21.89 -91.25 10.61
N SER A 204 21.83 -89.99 11.04
CA SER A 204 22.83 -89.36 11.91
C SER A 204 22.95 -90.00 13.30
N GLN A 205 21.93 -90.72 13.77
CA GLN A 205 21.86 -91.30 15.12
C GLN A 205 22.13 -92.81 15.16
N ILE A 206 22.33 -93.46 14.01
CA ILE A 206 22.78 -94.86 13.99
C ILE A 206 24.29 -94.93 14.22
N GLY A 207 24.77 -95.97 14.92
CA GLY A 207 26.21 -96.08 15.27
C GLY A 207 27.13 -96.13 14.05
N SER A 208 28.34 -95.57 14.17
CA SER A 208 29.26 -95.31 13.06
C SER A 208 29.58 -96.54 12.19
N ALA A 209 29.74 -97.72 12.81
CA ALA A 209 29.95 -98.97 12.08
C ALA A 209 28.75 -99.36 11.20
N ASN A 210 27.53 -99.07 11.65
CA ASN A 210 26.31 -99.29 10.87
C ASN A 210 26.11 -98.19 9.83
N GLN A 211 26.43 -96.92 10.11
CA GLN A 211 26.44 -95.86 9.10
C GLN A 211 27.35 -96.22 7.93
N LEU A 212 28.58 -96.68 8.20
CA LEU A 212 29.53 -97.07 7.16
C LEU A 212 29.02 -98.23 6.31
N LYS A 213 28.46 -99.28 6.93
CA LYS A 213 27.86 -100.42 6.22
C LYS A 213 26.69 -100.00 5.32
N VAL A 214 25.83 -99.13 5.83
CA VAL A 214 24.65 -98.63 5.11
C VAL A 214 25.09 -97.72 3.96
N SER A 215 26.01 -96.78 4.17
CA SER A 215 26.59 -95.94 3.11
C SER A 215 27.27 -96.76 2.02
N LEU A 216 28.01 -97.81 2.40
CA LEU A 216 28.64 -98.72 1.46
C LEU A 216 27.60 -99.50 0.64
N ALA A 217 26.56 -100.00 1.30
CA ALA A 217 25.47 -100.70 0.64
C ALA A 217 24.70 -99.79 -0.34
N ILE A 218 24.50 -98.51 0.00
CA ILE A 218 23.93 -97.49 -0.90
C ILE A 218 24.84 -97.29 -2.11
N ALA A 219 26.14 -97.09 -1.90
CA ALA A 219 27.10 -96.87 -2.99
C ALA A 219 27.16 -98.05 -3.96
N MET A 220 27.14 -99.28 -3.43
CA MET A 220 27.10 -100.50 -4.26
C MET A 220 25.77 -100.66 -5.00
N ALA A 221 24.64 -100.36 -4.36
CA ALA A 221 23.33 -100.46 -5.01
C ALA A 221 23.12 -99.40 -6.09
N MET A 222 23.62 -98.17 -5.88
CA MET A 222 23.54 -97.09 -6.88
C MET A 222 24.54 -97.26 -8.02
N ASN A 223 25.64 -98.00 -7.83
CA ASN A 223 26.65 -98.21 -8.87
C ASN A 223 27.23 -99.64 -8.80
N PRO A 224 26.51 -100.65 -9.35
CA PRO A 224 26.80 -102.07 -9.16
C PRO A 224 28.13 -102.55 -9.75
N THR A 225 28.77 -101.74 -10.60
CA THR A 225 30.04 -102.05 -11.26
C THR A 225 31.29 -101.66 -10.46
N LEU A 226 31.12 -101.11 -9.24
CA LEU A 226 32.22 -100.82 -8.32
C LEU A 226 32.92 -102.12 -7.87
N LYS A 227 34.15 -102.35 -8.36
CA LYS A 227 34.91 -103.60 -8.13
C LYS A 227 35.79 -103.58 -6.87
N VAL A 228 36.22 -102.40 -6.42
CA VAL A 228 37.14 -102.26 -5.27
C VAL A 228 36.73 -101.02 -4.48
N ILE A 229 36.45 -101.21 -3.19
CA ILE A 229 36.18 -100.11 -2.26
C ILE A 229 37.16 -100.26 -1.09
N ARG A 230 38.05 -99.27 -0.92
CA ARG A 230 39.03 -99.24 0.16
C ARG A 230 38.46 -98.48 1.35
N ILE A 231 38.16 -99.21 2.43
CA ILE A 231 37.84 -98.61 3.72
C ILE A 231 39.16 -98.31 4.41
N SER A 232 39.39 -97.05 4.76
CA SER A 232 40.57 -96.61 5.50
C SER A 232 40.12 -96.17 6.87
N ASP A 233 39.68 -97.12 7.70
CA ASP A 233 39.60 -96.97 9.15
C ASP A 233 39.26 -98.33 9.79
N GLY A 234 40.06 -98.68 10.80
CA GLY A 234 39.87 -99.80 11.72
C GLY A 234 39.27 -99.34 13.03
#